data_AF-A0A961IPV7-F1
#
_entry.id   AF-A0A961IPV7-F1
#
_cell.length_a   1.000
_cell.length_b   1.000
_cell.length_c   1.000
_cell.angle_alpha   90.00
_cell.angle_beta   90.00
_cell.angle_gamma   90.00
#
_symmetry.space_group_name_H-M   'P 1'
#
loop_
_entity.id
_entity.type
_entity.pdbx_description
1 polymer ?
#
loop_
_entity_poly.entity_id
_entity_poly.type
_entity_poly.pdbx_seq_one_letter_code
_entity_poly.pdbx_strand_id
1 'polypeptide(L)'
;MPVKIRENHLEFGSANELLRFVERYGSQREPFEFEFHEPVRAGGEEVYIAEGMAVSESRLENLEKYDAHNKTYRIKLTDALMPRFAAHLQQACMQRLSAAKHDLLSMVFSGATGNVSGIVKNALYNKVNNEARLLTLWLLRLREQDEAFFDHVVRFGLYTLGIAGVVLERQSFLHRFSFQAGLLADINTQNKDILNKPLFEQSEKYRREFCNLTATAAEKMGMVPEIVEALRRHLEDLGTGGAPEEAPSISILDEEPAEEEVKDTGQLNQVVVEGLVSVLRLARFVTDSEKSGSDPETKLRNLIAGLAYHAERGSLPGRYVEPVLKKCESFAKLIRRMKEIAQVEARCVKKDDSAWAYPKPDAAQVLCLKNHMDCRLFHGGRPLTIVSGAVEGFVSRGLAPGEYGKCKLAEELPPI
;
A
#
# COMPACT_ATOMS: atom_id res chain seq x y z
N MET A 1 3.46 -20.02 7.56
CA MET A 1 3.20 -21.45 7.19
C MET A 1 1.82 -21.48 6.59
N PRO A 2 1.64 -21.80 5.30
CA PRO A 2 0.54 -21.18 4.63
C PRO A 2 -0.66 -22.11 4.55
N VAL A 3 -1.74 -21.61 5.13
CA VAL A 3 -3.09 -21.89 4.63
C VAL A 3 -3.04 -21.95 3.10
N LYS A 4 -3.46 -23.08 2.54
CA LYS A 4 -3.61 -23.19 1.09
C LYS A 4 -4.93 -22.55 0.73
N ILE A 5 -4.85 -21.39 0.09
CA ILE A 5 -6.02 -20.65 -0.36
C ILE A 5 -6.41 -21.18 -1.74
N ARG A 6 -7.58 -21.82 -1.82
CA ARG A 6 -8.22 -22.26 -3.06
C ARG A 6 -9.40 -21.35 -3.38
N GLU A 7 -9.95 -21.46 -4.58
CA GLU A 7 -11.08 -20.62 -5.04
C GLU A 7 -12.32 -20.71 -4.12
N ASN A 8 -12.61 -21.91 -3.60
CA ASN A 8 -13.82 -22.21 -2.86
C ASN A 8 -13.60 -22.55 -1.37
N HIS A 9 -12.35 -22.80 -0.96
CA HIS A 9 -12.04 -23.15 0.42
C HIS A 9 -10.62 -22.75 0.84
N LEU A 10 -10.42 -22.68 2.15
CA LEU A 10 -9.11 -22.58 2.80
C LEU A 10 -8.75 -23.95 3.34
N GLU A 11 -7.59 -24.49 2.96
CA GLU A 11 -7.10 -25.79 3.43
C GLU A 11 -5.96 -25.61 4.45
N PHE A 12 -6.06 -26.33 5.57
CA PHE A 12 -5.12 -26.35 6.68
C PHE A 12 -4.64 -27.79 6.91
N GLY A 13 -3.35 -27.96 7.19
CA GLY A 13 -2.74 -29.27 7.43
C GLY A 13 -2.98 -29.83 8.83
N SER A 14 -3.45 -29.01 9.78
CA SER A 14 -3.76 -29.43 11.15
C SER A 14 -4.78 -28.51 11.83
N ALA A 15 -5.37 -28.98 12.92
CA ALA A 15 -6.23 -28.17 13.77
C ALA A 15 -5.51 -26.94 14.34
N ASN A 16 -4.23 -27.06 14.71
CA ASN A 16 -3.45 -25.94 15.24
C ASN A 16 -3.26 -24.82 14.19
N GLU A 17 -3.01 -25.18 12.93
CA GLU A 17 -2.95 -24.20 11.84
C GLU A 17 -4.28 -23.47 11.66
N LEU A 18 -5.40 -24.20 11.71
CA LEU A 18 -6.75 -23.63 11.66
C LEU A 18 -7.00 -22.69 12.84
N LEU A 19 -6.69 -23.11 14.07
CA LEU A 19 -6.89 -22.33 15.29
C LEU A 19 -6.12 -20.99 15.23
N ARG A 20 -4.83 -21.02 14.84
CA ARG A 20 -4.02 -19.79 14.68
C ARG A 20 -4.59 -18.85 13.63
N PHE A 21 -5.13 -19.39 12.54
CA PHE A 21 -5.80 -18.58 11.53
C PHE A 21 -7.07 -17.93 12.09
N VAL A 22 -7.90 -18.70 12.78
CA VAL A 22 -9.12 -18.19 13.42
C VAL A 22 -8.78 -17.13 14.48
N GLU A 23 -7.74 -17.33 15.30
CA GLU A 23 -7.27 -16.32 16.26
C GLU A 23 -6.80 -15.01 15.59
N ARG A 24 -6.15 -15.11 14.43
CA ARG A 24 -5.62 -13.95 13.71
C ARG A 24 -6.68 -13.16 12.96
N TYR A 25 -7.63 -13.85 12.34
CA TYR A 25 -8.66 -13.26 11.47
C TYR A 25 -10.03 -13.13 12.16
N GLY A 26 -10.20 -13.79 13.30
CA GLY A 26 -11.28 -13.59 14.24
C GLY A 26 -11.21 -12.19 14.83
N SER A 27 -12.32 -11.47 14.73
CA SER A 27 -12.40 -10.15 15.34
C SER A 27 -12.67 -10.31 16.84
N GLN A 28 -12.01 -9.52 17.70
CA GLN A 28 -12.33 -9.51 19.14
C GLN A 28 -13.76 -9.02 19.47
N ARG A 29 -14.52 -8.52 18.47
CA ARG A 29 -15.85 -7.93 18.65
C ARG A 29 -17.00 -8.79 18.16
N GLU A 30 -16.76 -9.72 17.24
CA GLU A 30 -17.77 -10.64 16.71
C GLU A 30 -17.17 -12.05 16.57
N PRO A 31 -17.91 -13.11 16.92
CA PRO A 31 -17.45 -14.49 16.79
C PRO A 31 -17.00 -14.80 15.36
N PHE A 32 -15.87 -15.49 15.19
CA PHE A 32 -15.46 -16.02 13.90
C PHE A 32 -16.29 -17.26 13.55
N GLU A 33 -17.33 -17.05 12.74
CA GLU A 33 -18.20 -18.14 12.25
C GLU A 33 -17.79 -18.55 10.84
N PHE A 34 -17.68 -19.86 10.63
CA PHE A 34 -17.40 -20.46 9.33
C PHE A 34 -18.01 -21.85 9.21
N GLU A 35 -18.05 -22.37 7.99
CA GLU A 35 -18.51 -23.73 7.69
C GLU A 35 -17.33 -24.57 7.23
N PHE A 36 -17.27 -25.84 7.63
CA PHE A 36 -16.36 -26.78 6.99
C PHE A 36 -16.92 -27.22 5.63
N HIS A 37 -16.02 -27.35 4.65
CA HIS A 37 -16.29 -27.87 3.32
C HIS A 37 -16.47 -29.39 3.33
N GLU A 38 -15.96 -30.08 4.34
CA GLU A 38 -16.10 -31.52 4.55
C GLU A 38 -16.36 -31.78 6.05
N PRO A 39 -17.06 -32.87 6.41
CA PRO A 39 -17.33 -33.16 7.82
C PRO A 39 -16.02 -33.49 8.58
N VAL A 40 -15.89 -32.95 9.80
CA VAL A 40 -14.79 -33.30 10.70
C VAL A 40 -15.13 -34.60 11.42
N ARG A 41 -14.27 -35.60 11.31
CA ARG A 41 -14.48 -36.93 11.90
C ARG A 41 -13.91 -37.04 13.30
N ALA A 42 -14.68 -37.62 14.22
CA ALA A 42 -14.23 -37.99 15.57
C ALA A 42 -13.43 -39.30 15.58
N GLY A 43 -13.68 -40.18 14.60
CA GLY A 43 -13.00 -41.46 14.40
C GLY A 43 -13.83 -42.39 13.51
N GLY A 44 -13.20 -43.11 12.58
CA GLY A 44 -13.92 -44.01 11.65
C GLY A 44 -14.99 -43.28 10.82
N GLU A 45 -16.27 -43.63 11.03
CA GLU A 45 -17.44 -42.97 10.44
C GLU A 45 -18.13 -41.95 11.37
N GLU A 46 -17.68 -41.81 12.62
CA GLU A 46 -18.28 -40.86 13.57
C GLU A 46 -17.93 -39.42 13.19
N VAL A 47 -18.96 -38.57 13.09
CA VAL A 47 -18.86 -37.17 12.68
C VAL A 47 -18.92 -36.26 13.92
N TYR A 48 -17.87 -35.47 14.14
CA TYR A 48 -17.81 -34.44 15.18
C TYR A 48 -18.52 -33.16 14.74
N ILE A 49 -18.25 -32.71 13.51
CA ILE A 49 -18.88 -31.53 12.90
C ILE A 49 -19.35 -31.92 11.51
N ALA A 50 -20.66 -31.79 11.26
CA ALA A 50 -21.22 -32.06 9.95
C ALA A 50 -20.88 -30.96 8.95
N GLU A 51 -20.83 -31.32 7.67
CA GLU A 51 -20.65 -30.39 6.55
C GLU A 51 -21.72 -29.30 6.56
N GLY A 52 -21.32 -28.05 6.25
CA GLY A 52 -22.26 -26.92 6.16
C GLY A 52 -22.82 -26.44 7.50
N MET A 53 -22.39 -27.01 8.64
CA MET A 53 -22.71 -26.44 9.95
C MET A 53 -21.83 -25.22 10.23
N ALA A 54 -22.45 -24.12 10.66
CA ALA A 54 -21.74 -22.99 11.20
C ALA A 54 -21.04 -23.39 12.51
N VAL A 55 -19.74 -23.09 12.59
CA VAL A 55 -18.87 -23.42 13.72
C VAL A 55 -18.41 -22.13 14.38
N SER A 56 -18.61 -22.04 15.69
CA SER A 56 -18.07 -20.97 16.53
C SER A 56 -16.73 -21.36 17.15
N GLU A 57 -15.92 -20.38 17.55
CA GLU A 57 -14.60 -20.58 18.16
C GLU A 57 -14.59 -21.60 19.31
N SER A 58 -15.61 -21.58 20.17
CA SER A 58 -15.75 -22.53 21.30
C SER A 58 -15.78 -24.02 20.89
N ARG A 59 -16.24 -24.33 19.67
CA ARG A 59 -16.26 -25.70 19.14
C ARG A 59 -14.90 -26.14 18.58
N LEU A 60 -13.94 -25.22 18.50
CA LEU A 60 -12.61 -25.49 17.96
C LEU A 60 -11.61 -25.97 19.02
N GLU A 61 -11.88 -25.70 20.32
CA GLU A 61 -10.97 -25.96 21.46
C GLU A 61 -10.55 -27.44 21.60
N ASN A 62 -11.23 -28.37 20.92
CA ASN A 62 -10.94 -29.80 20.97
C ASN A 62 -10.57 -30.41 19.61
N LEU A 63 -10.42 -29.61 18.55
CA LEU A 63 -10.15 -30.11 17.20
C LEU A 63 -8.83 -30.88 17.11
N GLU A 64 -7.83 -30.49 17.90
CA GLU A 64 -6.52 -31.16 17.96
C GLU A 64 -6.62 -32.65 18.31
N LYS A 65 -7.64 -33.05 19.09
CA LYS A 65 -7.88 -34.46 19.44
C LYS A 65 -8.23 -35.32 18.23
N TYR A 66 -8.66 -34.69 17.14
CA TYR A 66 -9.16 -35.36 15.94
C TYR A 66 -8.20 -35.27 14.75
N ASP A 67 -7.01 -34.67 14.90
CA ASP A 67 -6.00 -34.56 13.83
C ASP A 67 -5.65 -35.94 13.24
N ALA A 68 -5.56 -36.98 14.07
CA ALA A 68 -5.27 -38.34 13.62
C ALA A 68 -6.31 -38.93 12.64
N HIS A 69 -7.53 -38.38 12.64
CA HIS A 69 -8.65 -38.83 11.81
C HIS A 69 -8.93 -37.90 10.63
N ASN A 70 -8.29 -36.73 10.58
CA ASN A 70 -8.52 -35.71 9.56
C ASN A 70 -7.17 -35.26 8.97
N LYS A 71 -6.89 -35.63 7.72
CA LYS A 71 -5.62 -35.27 7.06
C LYS A 71 -5.48 -33.76 6.80
N THR A 72 -6.61 -33.09 6.60
CA THR A 72 -6.69 -31.66 6.33
C THR A 72 -8.02 -31.11 6.83
N TYR A 73 -8.03 -29.85 7.25
CA TYR A 73 -9.25 -29.12 7.56
C TYR A 73 -9.53 -28.15 6.43
N ARG A 74 -10.76 -28.15 5.90
CA ARG A 74 -11.16 -27.27 4.79
C ARG A 74 -12.30 -26.36 5.21
N ILE A 75 -12.05 -25.06 5.28
CA ILE A 75 -13.08 -24.05 5.56
C ILE A 75 -13.67 -23.56 4.24
N LYS A 76 -15.00 -23.54 4.12
CA LYS A 76 -15.72 -22.98 2.97
C LYS A 76 -15.62 -21.45 2.97
N LEU A 77 -15.32 -20.87 1.80
CA LEU A 77 -15.26 -19.42 1.61
C LEU A 77 -16.67 -18.83 1.39
N THR A 78 -17.33 -18.46 2.49
CA THR A 78 -18.67 -17.88 2.50
C THR A 78 -18.67 -16.36 2.26
N ASP A 79 -19.82 -15.82 1.85
CA ASP A 79 -20.02 -14.36 1.69
C ASP A 79 -19.91 -13.58 3.01
N ALA A 80 -19.93 -14.26 4.16
CA ALA A 80 -19.68 -13.67 5.47
C ALA A 80 -18.17 -13.51 5.77
N LEU A 81 -17.32 -14.39 5.23
CA LEU A 81 -15.87 -14.36 5.43
C LEU A 81 -15.17 -13.31 4.56
N MET A 82 -15.60 -13.16 3.30
CA MET A 82 -14.96 -12.23 2.36
C MET A 82 -14.90 -10.76 2.85
N PRO A 83 -15.98 -10.17 3.41
CA PRO A 83 -15.91 -8.83 4.01
C PRO A 83 -14.92 -8.73 5.17
N ARG A 84 -14.73 -9.81 5.94
CA ARG A 84 -13.81 -9.85 7.08
C ARG A 84 -12.36 -9.86 6.60
N PHE A 85 -12.03 -10.68 5.61
CA PHE A 85 -10.71 -10.66 4.98
C PHE A 85 -10.39 -9.31 4.35
N ALA A 86 -11.35 -8.72 3.62
CA ALA A 86 -11.18 -7.39 3.05
C ALA A 86 -10.97 -6.31 4.12
N ALA A 87 -11.68 -6.36 5.24
CA ALA A 87 -11.48 -5.44 6.36
C ALA A 87 -10.09 -5.60 6.99
N HIS A 88 -9.62 -6.84 7.18
CA HIS A 88 -8.32 -7.12 7.74
C HIS A 88 -7.16 -6.67 6.83
N LEU A 89 -7.28 -6.89 5.52
CA LEU A 89 -6.34 -6.40 4.51
C LEU A 89 -6.39 -4.87 4.42
N GLN A 90 -7.58 -4.27 4.44
CA GLN A 90 -7.75 -2.81 4.45
C GLN A 90 -7.07 -2.17 5.66
N GLN A 91 -7.17 -2.78 6.84
CA GLN A 91 -6.45 -2.31 8.03
C GLN A 91 -4.93 -2.33 7.81
N ALA A 92 -4.38 -3.40 7.23
CA ALA A 92 -2.95 -3.48 6.92
C ALA A 92 -2.52 -2.41 5.90
N CYS A 93 -3.30 -2.17 4.84
CA CYS A 93 -3.05 -1.08 3.90
C CYS A 93 -3.02 0.28 4.60
N MET A 94 -3.94 0.53 5.55
CA MET A 94 -3.98 1.79 6.30
C MET A 94 -2.86 1.93 7.31
N GLN A 95 -2.42 0.84 7.94
CA GLN A 95 -1.21 0.84 8.76
C GLN A 95 0.01 1.24 7.93
N ARG A 96 0.16 0.72 6.71
CA ARG A 96 1.26 1.08 5.81
C ARG A 96 1.23 2.54 5.41
N LEU A 97 0.05 3.06 5.06
CA LEU A 97 -0.11 4.49 4.78
C LEU A 97 0.25 5.36 6.00
N SER A 98 -0.16 4.95 7.20
CA SER A 98 0.15 5.68 8.44
C SER A 98 1.62 5.60 8.84
N ALA A 99 2.32 4.52 8.49
CA ALA A 99 3.74 4.34 8.74
C ALA A 99 4.63 5.15 7.78
N ALA A 100 4.11 5.47 6.59
CA ALA A 100 4.81 6.26 5.57
C ALA A 100 4.91 7.76 5.89
N LYS A 101 4.81 8.17 7.16
CA LYS A 101 5.03 9.55 7.61
C LYS A 101 6.41 10.00 7.08
N HIS A 102 6.41 11.03 6.23
CA HIS A 102 7.60 11.62 5.59
C HIS A 102 8.15 10.92 4.33
N ASP A 103 7.41 9.96 3.75
CA ASP A 103 7.76 9.37 2.45
C ASP A 103 6.95 9.98 1.29
N LEU A 104 7.34 9.71 0.04
CA LEU A 104 6.62 10.15 -1.17
C LEU A 104 5.16 9.65 -1.17
N LEU A 105 4.86 8.55 -0.49
CA LEU A 105 3.50 8.06 -0.33
C LEU A 105 2.64 9.03 0.48
N SER A 106 3.18 9.63 1.54
CA SER A 106 2.45 10.64 2.31
C SER A 106 2.15 11.90 1.49
N MET A 107 3.03 12.24 0.54
CA MET A 107 2.85 13.38 -0.35
C MET A 107 1.63 13.20 -1.26
N VAL A 108 1.44 12.04 -1.90
CA VAL A 108 0.31 11.84 -2.83
C VAL A 108 -1.04 11.87 -2.13
N PHE A 109 -1.08 11.54 -0.83
CA PHE A 109 -2.28 11.65 0.00
C PHE A 109 -2.41 12.99 0.75
N SER A 110 -1.41 13.88 0.67
CA SER A 110 -1.47 15.19 1.32
C SER A 110 -2.60 16.03 0.72
N GLY A 111 -3.62 16.37 1.53
CA GLY A 111 -4.80 17.11 1.06
C GLY A 111 -5.79 16.30 0.23
N ALA A 112 -5.76 14.96 0.29
CA ALA A 112 -6.75 14.11 -0.36
C ALA A 112 -8.15 14.29 0.26
N THR A 113 -9.17 14.38 -0.60
CA THR A 113 -10.54 14.78 -0.27
C THR A 113 -11.53 13.61 -0.05
N GLY A 114 -11.04 12.36 0.02
CA GLY A 114 -11.89 11.16 0.03
C GLY A 114 -11.65 10.18 1.18
N ASN A 115 -12.65 9.32 1.44
CA ASN A 115 -12.53 8.20 2.38
C ASN A 115 -11.64 7.08 1.78
N VAL A 116 -10.32 7.24 1.86
CA VAL A 116 -9.31 6.29 1.36
C VAL A 116 -9.57 4.88 1.90
N SER A 117 -9.85 4.77 3.20
CA SER A 117 -10.17 3.50 3.87
C SER A 117 -11.37 2.81 3.21
N GLY A 118 -12.42 3.56 2.88
CA GLY A 118 -13.60 3.05 2.20
C GLY A 118 -13.30 2.60 0.76
N ILE A 119 -12.48 3.35 0.02
CA ILE A 119 -12.08 3.00 -1.34
C ILE A 119 -11.29 1.68 -1.35
N VAL A 120 -10.31 1.54 -0.46
CA VAL A 120 -9.51 0.31 -0.32
C VAL A 120 -10.40 -0.88 0.04
N LYS A 121 -11.32 -0.72 1.01
CA LYS A 121 -12.25 -1.79 1.38
C LYS A 121 -13.11 -2.22 0.18
N ASN A 122 -13.66 -1.26 -0.56
CA ASN A 122 -14.51 -1.53 -1.72
C ASN A 122 -13.75 -2.11 -2.92
N ALA A 123 -12.44 -1.87 -3.01
CA ALA A 123 -11.57 -2.46 -4.01
C ALA A 123 -11.24 -3.93 -3.72
N LEU A 124 -11.22 -4.30 -2.44
CA LEU A 124 -10.99 -5.67 -1.98
C LEU A 124 -12.28 -6.48 -1.87
N TYR A 125 -13.41 -5.83 -1.60
CA TYR A 125 -14.70 -6.49 -1.55
C TYR A 125 -15.82 -5.55 -1.98
N ASN A 126 -16.56 -5.98 -3.00
CA ASN A 126 -17.79 -5.33 -3.42
C ASN A 126 -18.91 -6.37 -3.45
N LYS A 127 -19.92 -6.17 -2.59
CA LYS A 127 -21.06 -7.06 -2.42
C LYS A 127 -21.86 -7.29 -3.71
N VAL A 128 -21.83 -6.33 -4.65
CA VAL A 128 -22.68 -6.38 -5.85
C VAL A 128 -22.15 -7.37 -6.88
N ASN A 129 -20.84 -7.40 -7.13
CA ASN A 129 -20.27 -8.13 -8.27
C ASN A 129 -19.23 -9.19 -7.89
N ASN A 130 -18.77 -9.25 -6.63
CA ASN A 130 -17.73 -10.17 -6.16
C ASN A 130 -16.41 -10.21 -6.99
N GLU A 131 -16.22 -9.27 -7.91
CA GLU A 131 -15.08 -9.17 -8.85
C GLU A 131 -13.72 -9.16 -8.13
N ALA A 132 -13.68 -8.73 -6.87
CA ALA A 132 -12.45 -8.65 -6.08
C ALA A 132 -12.16 -9.90 -5.24
N ARG A 133 -12.96 -10.97 -5.35
CA ARG A 133 -12.81 -12.18 -4.52
C ARG A 133 -11.43 -12.81 -4.68
N LEU A 134 -11.04 -13.13 -5.91
CA LEU A 134 -9.75 -13.76 -6.20
C LEU A 134 -8.58 -12.85 -5.83
N LEU A 135 -8.69 -11.54 -6.09
CA LEU A 135 -7.70 -10.54 -5.67
C LEU A 135 -7.51 -10.54 -4.14
N THR A 136 -8.60 -10.54 -3.37
CA THR A 136 -8.55 -10.56 -1.91
C THR A 136 -7.93 -11.85 -1.38
N LEU A 137 -8.30 -13.00 -1.95
CA LEU A 137 -7.73 -14.29 -1.59
C LEU A 137 -6.23 -14.36 -1.92
N TRP A 138 -5.82 -13.83 -3.08
CA TRP A 138 -4.42 -13.74 -3.46
C TRP A 138 -3.62 -12.84 -2.52
N LEU A 139 -4.12 -11.66 -2.16
CA LEU A 139 -3.47 -10.78 -1.18
C LEU A 139 -3.37 -11.41 0.21
N LEU A 140 -4.42 -12.12 0.64
CA LEU A 140 -4.41 -12.86 1.90
C LEU A 140 -3.32 -13.94 1.89
N ARG A 141 -3.20 -14.68 0.77
CA ARG A 141 -2.17 -15.69 0.56
C ARG A 141 -0.77 -15.07 0.62
N LEU A 142 -0.57 -13.95 -0.08
CA LEU A 142 0.71 -13.24 -0.07
C LEU A 142 1.11 -12.82 1.34
N ARG A 143 0.18 -12.25 2.11
CA ARG A 143 0.46 -11.83 3.48
C ARG A 143 0.92 -13.00 4.38
N GLU A 144 0.41 -14.21 4.15
CA GLU A 144 0.79 -15.41 4.90
C GLU A 144 2.09 -16.08 4.42
N GLN A 145 2.48 -15.84 3.16
CA GLN A 145 3.59 -16.54 2.50
C GLN A 145 4.83 -15.66 2.30
N ASP A 146 4.65 -14.38 2.00
CA ASP A 146 5.69 -13.46 1.61
C ASP A 146 5.28 -12.01 1.99
N GLU A 147 5.48 -11.66 3.26
CA GLU A 147 5.12 -10.34 3.79
C GLU A 147 5.88 -9.21 3.07
N ALA A 148 7.13 -9.44 2.66
CA ALA A 148 7.92 -8.44 1.94
C ALA A 148 7.32 -8.13 0.57
N PHE A 149 6.89 -9.16 -0.17
CA PHE A 149 6.23 -8.95 -1.45
C PHE A 149 4.81 -8.38 -1.29
N PHE A 150 4.07 -8.81 -0.27
CA PHE A 150 2.79 -8.20 0.12
C PHE A 150 2.95 -6.68 0.34
N ASP A 151 3.97 -6.28 1.09
CA ASP A 151 4.25 -4.87 1.37
C ASP A 151 4.55 -4.06 0.10
N HIS A 152 5.31 -4.66 -0.81
CA HIS A 152 5.61 -4.06 -2.11
C HIS A 152 4.34 -3.81 -2.92
N VAL A 153 3.50 -4.83 -3.13
CA VAL A 153 2.29 -4.70 -3.96
C VAL A 153 1.28 -3.76 -3.33
N VAL A 154 1.14 -3.77 -2.00
CA VAL A 154 0.28 -2.83 -1.27
C VAL A 154 0.79 -1.40 -1.40
N ARG A 155 2.11 -1.18 -1.28
CA ARG A 155 2.71 0.14 -1.47
C ARG A 155 2.48 0.65 -2.90
N PHE A 156 2.66 -0.20 -3.91
CA PHE A 156 2.39 0.16 -5.31
C PHE A 156 0.90 0.49 -5.54
N GLY A 157 -0.01 -0.32 -5.00
CA GLY A 157 -1.45 -0.05 -5.01
C GLY A 157 -1.81 1.28 -4.33
N LEU A 158 -1.19 1.60 -3.19
CA LEU A 158 -1.43 2.88 -2.52
C LEU A 158 -0.90 4.07 -3.33
N TYR A 159 0.24 3.91 -4.03
CA TYR A 159 0.74 4.94 -4.94
C TYR A 159 -0.22 5.21 -6.10
N THR A 160 -0.72 4.16 -6.75
CA THR A 160 -1.69 4.33 -7.84
C THR A 160 -2.98 4.97 -7.35
N LEU A 161 -3.48 4.59 -6.17
CA LEU A 161 -4.63 5.22 -5.55
C LEU A 161 -4.41 6.71 -5.24
N GLY A 162 -3.28 7.05 -4.62
CA GLY A 162 -2.94 8.43 -4.28
C GLY A 162 -2.82 9.31 -5.52
N ILE A 163 -2.11 8.83 -6.54
CA ILE A 163 -1.96 9.53 -7.82
C ILE A 163 -3.32 9.69 -8.52
N ALA A 164 -4.17 8.66 -8.53
CA ALA A 164 -5.53 8.76 -9.06
C ALA A 164 -6.35 9.82 -8.31
N GLY A 165 -6.21 9.93 -6.99
CA GLY A 165 -6.84 11.00 -6.20
C GLY A 165 -6.40 12.40 -6.65
N VAL A 166 -5.14 12.56 -7.08
CA VAL A 166 -4.57 13.83 -7.54
C VAL A 166 -4.96 14.15 -9.00
N VAL A 167 -4.89 13.18 -9.90
CA VAL A 167 -5.02 13.43 -11.36
C VAL A 167 -6.40 13.08 -11.92
N LEU A 168 -7.17 12.25 -11.21
CA LEU A 168 -8.52 11.79 -11.57
C LEU A 168 -9.54 12.20 -10.50
N GLU A 169 -9.36 13.37 -9.86
CA GLU A 169 -10.19 13.83 -8.73
C GLU A 169 -11.71 13.78 -9.04
N ARG A 170 -12.10 14.12 -10.27
CA ARG A 170 -13.51 14.13 -10.73
C ARG A 170 -14.06 12.76 -11.12
N GLN A 171 -13.24 11.71 -11.09
CA GLN A 171 -13.57 10.36 -11.54
C GLN A 171 -13.34 9.36 -10.40
N SER A 172 -14.00 9.58 -9.27
CA SER A 172 -13.81 8.80 -8.02
C SER A 172 -14.03 7.29 -8.18
N PHE A 173 -14.85 6.85 -9.14
CA PHE A 173 -15.00 5.43 -9.46
C PHE A 173 -13.69 4.78 -9.95
N LEU A 174 -12.79 5.55 -10.58
CA LEU A 174 -11.49 5.08 -11.05
C LEU A 174 -10.46 4.91 -9.94
N HIS A 175 -10.70 5.47 -8.76
CA HIS A 175 -9.79 5.30 -7.62
C HIS A 175 -9.72 3.82 -7.20
N ARG A 176 -10.86 3.12 -7.25
CA ARG A 176 -10.94 1.67 -7.00
C ARG A 176 -10.13 0.89 -8.02
N PHE A 177 -10.35 1.14 -9.30
CA PHE A 177 -9.65 0.46 -10.39
C PHE A 177 -8.16 0.76 -10.40
N SER A 178 -7.76 1.97 -10.05
CA SER A 178 -6.35 2.35 -9.90
C SER A 178 -5.67 1.56 -8.80
N PHE A 179 -6.33 1.39 -7.64
CA PHE A 179 -5.82 0.58 -6.54
C PHE A 179 -5.68 -0.89 -6.95
N GLN A 180 -6.71 -1.49 -7.55
CA GLN A 180 -6.69 -2.88 -8.01
C GLN A 180 -5.61 -3.12 -9.08
N ALA A 181 -5.50 -2.24 -10.08
CA ALA A 181 -4.47 -2.32 -11.09
C ALA A 181 -3.07 -2.21 -10.48
N GLY A 182 -2.86 -1.32 -9.50
CA GLY A 182 -1.59 -1.22 -8.79
C GLY A 182 -1.23 -2.49 -8.02
N LEU A 183 -2.17 -3.10 -7.30
CA LEU A 183 -1.91 -4.36 -6.60
C LEU A 183 -1.43 -5.48 -7.54
N LEU A 184 -1.90 -5.46 -8.79
CA LEU A 184 -1.60 -6.49 -9.79
C LEU A 184 -0.43 -6.16 -10.71
N ALA A 185 0.01 -4.90 -10.78
CA ALA A 185 1.00 -4.43 -11.76
C ALA A 185 2.36 -5.15 -11.67
N ASP A 186 2.65 -5.75 -10.51
CA ASP A 186 3.89 -6.48 -10.23
C ASP A 186 3.67 -7.94 -9.88
N ILE A 187 2.48 -8.50 -10.17
CA ILE A 187 2.11 -9.86 -9.80
C ILE A 187 3.16 -10.90 -10.24
N ASN A 188 3.83 -10.68 -11.38
CA ASN A 188 4.89 -11.52 -11.94
C ASN A 188 6.31 -11.13 -11.50
N THR A 189 6.51 -10.44 -10.37
CA THR A 189 7.85 -10.08 -9.88
C THR A 189 8.18 -10.65 -8.50
N GLN A 190 7.48 -11.70 -8.06
CA GLN A 190 7.71 -12.31 -6.74
C GLN A 190 9.15 -12.82 -6.54
N ASN A 191 9.93 -12.98 -7.62
CA ASN A 191 11.37 -13.16 -7.52
C ASN A 191 12.09 -11.83 -7.18
N LYS A 192 12.80 -11.81 -6.02
CA LYS A 192 13.52 -10.65 -5.47
C LYS A 192 14.52 -10.01 -6.44
N ASP A 193 15.09 -10.77 -7.36
CA ASP A 193 16.06 -10.25 -8.34
C ASP A 193 15.41 -9.33 -9.38
N ILE A 194 14.12 -9.53 -9.67
CA ILE A 194 13.34 -8.70 -10.61
C ILE A 194 12.75 -7.49 -9.88
N LEU A 195 12.29 -7.68 -8.65
CA LEU A 195 11.64 -6.66 -7.84
C LEU A 195 12.46 -5.37 -7.69
N ASN A 196 13.78 -5.52 -7.56
CA ASN A 196 14.71 -4.41 -7.30
C ASN A 196 15.24 -3.74 -8.58
N LYS A 197 15.00 -4.31 -9.76
CA LYS A 197 15.41 -3.68 -11.03
C LYS A 197 14.36 -2.64 -11.46
N PRO A 198 14.77 -1.46 -11.96
CA PRO A 198 13.85 -0.54 -12.62
C PRO A 198 13.33 -1.18 -13.91
N LEU A 199 12.00 -1.25 -14.08
CA LEU A 199 11.41 -1.89 -15.27
C LEU A 199 11.60 -1.05 -16.54
N PHE A 200 11.75 0.27 -16.40
CA PHE A 200 11.98 1.17 -17.53
C PHE A 200 13.36 1.00 -18.18
N GLU A 201 14.33 0.47 -17.45
CA GLU A 201 15.67 0.19 -17.96
C GLU A 201 15.73 -1.14 -18.74
N GLN A 202 14.66 -1.95 -18.65
CA GLN A 202 14.56 -3.22 -19.36
C GLN A 202 14.25 -3.04 -20.85
N SER A 203 14.64 -4.03 -21.65
CA SER A 203 14.34 -4.06 -23.08
C SER A 203 12.83 -3.92 -23.34
N GLU A 204 12.46 -3.35 -24.49
CA GLU A 204 11.05 -3.24 -24.89
C GLU A 204 10.37 -4.61 -24.95
N LYS A 205 11.08 -5.63 -25.45
CA LYS A 205 10.60 -7.02 -25.49
C LYS A 205 10.23 -7.51 -24.09
N TYR A 206 11.14 -7.35 -23.12
CA TYR A 206 10.91 -7.75 -21.74
C TYR A 206 9.68 -7.05 -21.14
N ARG A 207 9.59 -5.72 -21.30
CA ARG A 207 8.46 -4.93 -20.77
C ARG A 207 7.12 -5.38 -21.35
N ARG A 208 7.08 -5.66 -22.66
CA ARG A 208 5.86 -6.12 -23.35
C ARG A 208 5.42 -7.50 -22.86
N GLU A 209 6.36 -8.43 -22.74
CA GLU A 209 6.08 -9.78 -22.25
C GLU A 209 5.62 -9.76 -20.78
N PHE A 210 6.29 -8.97 -19.94
CA PHE A 210 5.90 -8.73 -18.55
C PHE A 210 4.47 -8.18 -18.42
N CYS A 211 4.13 -7.15 -19.21
CA CYS A 211 2.79 -6.58 -19.22
C CYS A 211 1.73 -7.59 -19.68
N ASN A 212 2.04 -8.40 -20.71
CA ASN A 212 1.14 -9.43 -21.20
C ASN A 212 0.85 -10.49 -20.12
N LEU A 213 1.89 -11.01 -19.47
CA LEU A 213 1.74 -11.96 -18.36
C LEU A 213 0.92 -11.37 -17.21
N THR A 214 1.13 -10.09 -16.92
CA THR A 214 0.40 -9.37 -15.86
C THR A 214 -1.06 -9.17 -16.21
N ALA A 215 -1.36 -8.80 -17.45
CA ALA A 215 -2.72 -8.68 -17.97
C ALA A 215 -3.45 -10.03 -17.97
N THR A 216 -2.80 -11.11 -18.43
CA THR A 216 -3.38 -12.47 -18.40
C THR A 216 -3.66 -12.95 -16.99
N ALA A 217 -2.78 -12.66 -16.02
CA ALA A 217 -3.04 -13.00 -14.63
C ALA A 217 -4.23 -12.21 -14.06
N ALA A 218 -4.34 -10.91 -14.37
CA ALA A 218 -5.47 -10.08 -13.95
C ALA A 218 -6.80 -10.55 -14.57
N GLU A 219 -6.78 -10.97 -15.83
CA GLU A 219 -7.94 -11.54 -16.53
C GLU A 219 -8.39 -12.85 -15.86
N LYS A 220 -7.46 -13.75 -15.54
CA LYS A 220 -7.75 -14.96 -14.76
C LYS A 220 -8.27 -14.68 -13.35
N MET A 221 -7.95 -13.52 -12.77
CA MET A 221 -8.51 -13.07 -11.50
C MET A 221 -9.90 -12.43 -11.62
N GLY A 222 -10.48 -12.37 -12.83
CA GLY A 222 -11.80 -11.79 -13.08
C GLY A 222 -11.82 -10.26 -13.00
N MET A 223 -10.69 -9.60 -13.26
CA MET A 223 -10.64 -8.14 -13.30
C MET A 223 -11.38 -7.58 -14.52
N VAL A 224 -11.94 -6.38 -14.37
CA VAL A 224 -12.67 -5.72 -15.46
C VAL A 224 -11.74 -5.43 -16.67
N PRO A 225 -12.27 -5.42 -17.90
CA PRO A 225 -11.47 -5.27 -19.11
C PRO A 225 -10.58 -4.03 -19.12
N GLU A 226 -11.02 -2.92 -18.53
CA GLU A 226 -10.23 -1.69 -18.46
C GLU A 226 -8.98 -1.82 -17.58
N ILE A 227 -9.04 -2.60 -16.49
CA ILE A 227 -7.86 -2.90 -15.66
C ILE A 227 -6.89 -3.77 -16.44
N VAL A 228 -7.39 -4.84 -17.07
CA VAL A 228 -6.58 -5.76 -17.86
C VAL A 228 -5.85 -5.03 -18.98
N GLU A 229 -6.56 -4.16 -19.70
CA GLU A 229 -5.97 -3.38 -20.79
C GLU A 229 -4.97 -2.33 -20.29
N ALA A 230 -5.26 -1.66 -19.17
CA ALA A 230 -4.32 -0.72 -18.58
C ALA A 230 -3.01 -1.41 -18.15
N LEU A 231 -3.10 -2.61 -17.56
CA LEU A 231 -1.94 -3.43 -17.20
C LEU A 231 -1.14 -3.87 -18.43
N ARG A 232 -1.80 -4.18 -19.54
CA ARG A 232 -1.13 -4.55 -20.79
C ARG A 232 -0.30 -3.41 -21.39
N ARG A 233 -0.75 -2.16 -21.22
CA ARG A 233 -0.19 -0.98 -21.90
C ARG A 233 0.70 -0.09 -21.04
N HIS A 234 0.71 -0.27 -19.72
CA HIS A 234 1.34 0.70 -18.83
C HIS A 234 2.85 0.87 -19.02
N LEU A 235 3.58 -0.09 -19.59
CA LEU A 235 5.02 0.05 -19.86
C LEU A 235 5.38 0.39 -21.32
N GLU A 236 4.40 0.55 -22.22
CA GLU A 236 4.65 0.91 -23.62
C GLU A 236 5.35 2.27 -23.72
N ASP A 237 6.29 2.41 -24.67
CA ASP A 237 6.98 3.67 -25.00
C ASP A 237 7.83 4.33 -23.89
N LEU A 238 8.06 3.64 -22.76
CA LEU A 238 8.78 4.19 -21.60
C LEU A 238 10.27 3.78 -21.46
N GLY A 239 10.97 3.45 -22.54
CA GLY A 239 12.36 2.96 -22.44
C GLY A 239 13.36 3.69 -23.32
N THR A 240 14.64 3.64 -22.94
CA THR A 240 15.78 4.24 -23.66
C THR A 240 16.62 3.23 -24.44
N GLY A 241 16.13 2.00 -24.65
CA GLY A 241 16.82 0.96 -25.43
C GLY A 241 17.79 0.13 -24.59
N GLY A 242 17.28 -0.65 -23.62
CA GLY A 242 18.05 -1.62 -22.86
C GLY A 242 18.46 -2.86 -23.69
N ALA A 243 19.54 -3.51 -23.30
CA ALA A 243 19.98 -4.78 -23.88
C ALA A 243 18.90 -5.87 -23.68
N PRO A 244 18.73 -6.81 -24.63
CA PRO A 244 17.75 -7.87 -24.50
C PRO A 244 18.11 -8.82 -23.35
N GLU A 245 17.42 -8.70 -22.21
CA GLU A 245 17.37 -9.74 -21.17
C GLU A 245 16.30 -10.79 -21.54
N GLU A 246 16.55 -12.04 -21.15
CA GLU A 246 15.54 -13.12 -21.23
C GLU A 246 14.33 -12.77 -20.38
N ALA A 247 13.14 -13.04 -20.91
CA ALA A 247 11.90 -12.70 -20.27
C ALA A 247 11.61 -13.61 -19.07
N PRO A 248 10.87 -13.12 -18.06
CA PRO A 248 10.56 -13.92 -16.89
C PRO A 248 9.47 -14.93 -17.23
N SER A 249 9.76 -16.22 -17.10
CA SER A 249 8.73 -17.27 -17.09
C SER A 249 8.22 -17.42 -15.65
N ILE A 250 7.03 -16.89 -15.35
CA ILE A 250 6.40 -17.11 -14.03
C ILE A 250 4.98 -17.64 -14.24
N SER A 251 4.76 -18.87 -13.79
CA SER A 251 3.43 -19.47 -13.64
C SER A 251 2.91 -19.11 -12.25
N ILE A 252 1.86 -18.28 -12.18
CA ILE A 252 1.28 -17.80 -10.91
C ILE A 252 0.12 -18.68 -10.44
N LEU A 253 -0.39 -19.57 -11.29
CA LEU A 253 -1.57 -20.38 -10.99
C LEU A 253 -1.24 -21.85 -11.26
N ASP A 254 -0.96 -22.61 -10.20
CA ASP A 254 -0.79 -24.08 -10.22
C ASP A 254 -2.10 -24.85 -10.45
N GLU A 255 -3.11 -24.22 -11.07
CA GLU A 255 -4.36 -24.88 -11.47
C GLU A 255 -4.70 -24.39 -12.88
N GLU A 256 -4.65 -25.30 -13.86
CA GLU A 256 -5.24 -25.10 -15.18
C GLU A 256 -6.76 -24.95 -15.01
N PRO A 257 -7.36 -23.77 -15.30
CA PRO A 257 -8.79 -23.67 -15.41
C PRO A 257 -9.22 -24.23 -16.78
N ALA A 258 -10.34 -24.94 -16.79
CA ALA A 258 -11.01 -25.34 -18.02
C ALA A 258 -11.24 -24.11 -18.93
N GLU A 259 -10.99 -24.29 -20.23
CA GLU A 259 -11.27 -23.30 -21.26
C GLU A 259 -12.77 -22.98 -21.27
N GLU A 260 -13.19 -21.89 -20.63
CA GLU A 260 -14.50 -21.29 -20.87
C GLU A 260 -14.35 -20.07 -21.78
N GLU A 261 -15.09 -20.11 -22.89
CA GLU A 261 -15.14 -19.06 -23.91
C GLU A 261 -15.53 -17.71 -23.30
N VAL A 262 -14.65 -16.73 -23.47
CA VAL A 262 -14.86 -15.33 -23.09
C VAL A 262 -16.00 -14.75 -23.91
N LYS A 263 -17.10 -14.39 -23.25
CA LYS A 263 -18.13 -13.53 -23.84
C LYS A 263 -17.63 -12.10 -23.89
N ASP A 264 -17.22 -11.66 -25.07
CA ASP A 264 -17.06 -10.24 -25.39
C ASP A 264 -18.43 -9.60 -25.57
N THR A 265 -18.79 -8.62 -24.72
CA THR A 265 -19.82 -7.62 -25.04
C THR A 265 -19.59 -6.32 -24.26
N GLY A 266 -18.67 -5.47 -24.72
CA GLY A 266 -18.62 -4.06 -24.30
C GLY A 266 -17.50 -3.28 -24.97
N GLN A 267 -17.81 -2.18 -25.65
CA GLN A 267 -16.78 -1.24 -26.11
C GLN A 267 -15.98 -0.75 -24.89
N LEU A 268 -14.68 -1.04 -24.86
CA LEU A 268 -13.76 -0.55 -23.84
C LEU A 268 -13.87 0.96 -23.70
N ASN A 269 -14.02 1.44 -22.47
CA ASN A 269 -14.00 2.87 -22.22
C ASN A 269 -12.56 3.39 -22.29
N GLN A 270 -12.16 3.87 -23.47
CA GLN A 270 -10.79 4.35 -23.72
C GLN A 270 -10.37 5.49 -22.77
N VAL A 271 -11.30 6.34 -22.32
CA VAL A 271 -10.97 7.39 -21.35
C VAL A 271 -10.53 6.80 -20.01
N VAL A 272 -11.19 5.72 -19.59
CA VAL A 272 -10.85 4.99 -18.36
C VAL A 272 -9.49 4.30 -18.51
N VAL A 273 -9.29 3.58 -19.61
CA VAL A 273 -8.01 2.90 -19.90
C VAL A 273 -6.86 3.89 -19.89
N GLU A 274 -6.95 5.01 -20.62
CA GLU A 274 -5.90 6.03 -20.68
C GLU A 274 -5.62 6.69 -19.32
N GLY A 275 -6.66 6.88 -18.50
CA GLY A 275 -6.52 7.35 -17.12
C GLY A 275 -5.73 6.36 -16.26
N LEU A 276 -6.10 5.07 -16.30
CA LEU A 276 -5.44 4.01 -15.54
C LEU A 276 -3.99 3.78 -16.00
N VAL A 277 -3.74 3.74 -17.31
CA VAL A 277 -2.39 3.66 -17.89
C VAL A 277 -1.52 4.80 -17.35
N SER A 278 -2.02 6.03 -17.40
CA SER A 278 -1.27 7.20 -16.94
C SER A 278 -0.98 7.14 -15.44
N VAL A 279 -1.95 6.73 -14.62
CA VAL A 279 -1.77 6.53 -13.18
C VAL A 279 -0.72 5.46 -12.87
N LEU A 280 -0.79 4.30 -13.54
CA LEU A 280 0.18 3.21 -13.37
C LEU A 280 1.60 3.66 -13.74
N ARG A 281 1.75 4.38 -14.86
CA ARG A 281 3.03 4.93 -15.29
C ARG A 281 3.62 5.89 -14.27
N LEU A 282 2.82 6.85 -13.81
CA LEU A 282 3.24 7.82 -12.81
C LEU A 282 3.64 7.12 -11.49
N ALA A 283 2.85 6.14 -11.03
CA ALA A 283 3.18 5.36 -9.84
C ALA A 283 4.50 4.62 -10.00
N ARG A 284 4.76 4.04 -11.18
CA ARG A 284 6.01 3.36 -11.51
C ARG A 284 7.22 4.30 -11.47
N PHE A 285 7.12 5.51 -12.02
CA PHE A 285 8.18 6.51 -11.89
C PHE A 285 8.48 6.85 -10.43
N VAL A 286 7.44 7.00 -9.61
CA VAL A 286 7.61 7.25 -8.18
C VAL A 286 8.34 6.07 -7.52
N THR A 287 7.87 4.84 -7.69
CA THR A 287 8.47 3.68 -7.00
C THR A 287 9.86 3.32 -7.51
N ASP A 288 10.13 3.45 -8.81
CA ASP A 288 11.47 3.19 -9.33
C ASP A 288 12.47 4.25 -8.85
N SER A 289 12.03 5.50 -8.64
CA SER A 289 12.88 6.53 -8.03
C SER A 289 13.28 6.18 -6.58
N GLU A 290 12.42 5.46 -5.85
CA GLU A 290 12.67 5.04 -4.47
C GLU A 290 13.73 3.95 -4.36
N LYS A 291 13.88 3.11 -5.40
CA LYS A 291 14.88 2.04 -5.46
C LYS A 291 16.31 2.57 -5.51
N SER A 292 16.52 3.81 -5.93
CA SER A 292 17.86 4.42 -5.92
C SER A 292 18.37 4.56 -4.47
N GLY A 293 19.65 4.27 -4.21
CA GLY A 293 20.26 4.44 -2.89
C GLY A 293 20.52 5.90 -2.49
N SER A 294 19.98 6.86 -3.24
CA SER A 294 20.23 8.30 -3.10
C SER A 294 19.47 8.93 -1.93
N ASP A 295 19.89 10.12 -1.49
CA ASP A 295 19.16 10.87 -0.47
C ASP A 295 17.77 11.35 -1.00
N PRO A 296 16.79 11.62 -0.10
CA PRO A 296 15.43 11.97 -0.50
C PRO A 296 15.30 13.18 -1.45
N GLU A 297 16.18 14.18 -1.33
CA GLU A 297 16.13 15.35 -2.21
C GLU A 297 16.63 15.01 -3.62
N THR A 298 17.69 14.21 -3.72
CA THR A 298 18.17 13.71 -5.02
C THR A 298 17.13 12.83 -5.69
N LYS A 299 16.47 11.93 -4.94
CA LYS A 299 15.35 11.11 -5.44
C LYS A 299 14.25 11.96 -6.05
N LEU A 300 13.80 12.95 -5.29
CA LEU A 300 12.70 13.83 -5.72
C LEU A 300 13.08 14.71 -6.91
N ARG A 301 14.31 15.22 -6.96
CA ARG A 301 14.81 15.98 -8.11
C ARG A 301 14.85 15.11 -9.37
N ASN A 302 15.35 13.88 -9.26
CA ASN A 302 15.40 12.95 -10.39
C ASN A 302 14.00 12.57 -10.85
N LEU A 303 13.07 12.36 -9.92
CA LEU A 303 11.65 12.13 -10.23
C LEU A 303 11.03 13.30 -10.98
N ILE A 304 11.19 14.54 -10.50
CA ILE A 304 10.68 15.74 -11.17
C ILE A 304 11.24 15.87 -12.58
N ALA A 305 12.56 15.70 -12.74
CA ALA A 305 13.22 15.77 -14.03
C ALA A 305 12.73 14.68 -15.00
N GLY A 306 12.59 13.43 -14.52
CA GLY A 306 12.09 12.32 -15.31
C GLY A 306 10.64 12.55 -15.76
N LEU A 307 9.76 12.93 -14.85
CA LEU A 307 8.36 13.24 -15.16
C LEU A 307 8.24 14.36 -16.20
N ALA A 308 8.97 15.47 -16.02
CA ALA A 308 8.97 16.58 -16.96
C ALA A 308 9.50 16.15 -18.35
N TYR A 309 10.60 15.41 -18.39
CA TYR A 309 11.16 14.87 -19.64
C TYR A 309 10.15 14.01 -20.40
N HIS A 310 9.49 13.08 -19.70
CA HIS A 310 8.52 12.17 -20.31
C HIS A 310 7.22 12.86 -20.71
N ALA A 311 6.84 13.95 -20.05
CA ALA A 311 5.74 14.81 -20.48
C ALA A 311 6.07 15.54 -21.79
N GLU A 312 7.24 16.18 -21.88
CA GLU A 312 7.69 16.91 -23.06
C GLU A 312 7.91 15.99 -24.28
N ARG A 313 8.38 14.75 -24.05
CA ARG A 313 8.48 13.73 -25.12
C ARG A 313 7.13 13.19 -25.60
N GLY A 314 6.02 13.50 -24.93
CA GLY A 314 4.69 12.97 -25.23
C GLY A 314 4.44 11.53 -24.76
N SER A 315 5.40 10.90 -24.07
CA SER A 315 5.24 9.55 -23.51
C SER A 315 4.31 9.49 -22.27
N LEU A 316 4.10 10.65 -21.64
CA LEU A 316 3.09 10.86 -20.59
C LEU A 316 2.24 12.09 -20.94
N PRO A 317 0.90 12.01 -20.89
CA PRO A 317 0.07 13.18 -21.15
C PRO A 317 0.25 14.24 -20.05
N GLY A 318 0.67 15.45 -20.44
CA GLY A 318 0.95 16.55 -19.50
C GLY A 318 -0.20 16.84 -18.51
N ARG A 319 -1.47 16.65 -18.94
CA ARG A 319 -2.64 16.80 -18.06
C ARG A 319 -2.61 15.95 -16.79
N TYR A 320 -1.97 14.78 -16.83
CA TYR A 320 -1.82 13.90 -15.67
C TYR A 320 -0.50 14.13 -14.93
N VAL A 321 0.54 14.58 -15.63
CA VAL A 321 1.86 14.83 -15.04
C VAL A 321 1.87 16.11 -14.20
N GLU A 322 1.26 17.18 -14.70
CA GLU A 322 1.32 18.52 -14.10
C GLU A 322 0.84 18.57 -12.63
N PRO A 323 -0.29 17.92 -12.26
CA PRO A 323 -0.73 17.89 -10.86
C PRO A 323 0.26 17.13 -9.95
N VAL A 324 0.90 16.07 -10.47
CA VAL A 324 1.91 15.29 -9.72
C VAL A 324 3.20 16.09 -9.57
N LEU A 325 3.65 16.80 -10.60
CA LEU A 325 4.80 17.70 -10.52
C LEU A 325 4.62 18.76 -9.45
N LYS A 326 3.45 19.41 -9.40
CA LYS A 326 3.13 20.40 -8.35
C LYS A 326 3.20 19.82 -6.94
N LYS A 327 2.75 18.57 -6.76
CA LYS A 327 2.89 17.86 -5.48
C LYS A 327 4.36 17.59 -5.14
N CYS A 328 5.14 17.11 -6.11
CA CYS A 328 6.57 16.85 -5.96
C CYS A 328 7.34 18.12 -5.59
N GLU A 329 7.08 19.25 -6.25
CA GLU A 329 7.72 20.52 -5.94
C GLU A 329 7.35 21.05 -4.55
N SER A 330 6.07 20.91 -4.17
CA SER A 330 5.60 21.28 -2.84
C SER A 330 6.29 20.46 -1.75
N PHE A 331 6.46 19.16 -1.99
CA PHE A 331 7.19 18.26 -1.10
C PHE A 331 8.69 18.56 -1.08
N ALA A 332 9.30 18.96 -2.21
CA ALA A 332 10.70 19.36 -2.26
C ALA A 332 10.97 20.62 -1.42
N LYS A 333 10.06 21.60 -1.51
CA LYS A 333 10.10 22.79 -0.64
C LYS A 333 9.99 22.41 0.83
N LEU A 334 9.10 21.47 1.17
CA LEU A 334 8.96 20.97 2.54
C LEU A 334 10.26 20.30 3.04
N ILE A 335 10.88 19.41 2.25
CA ILE A 335 12.14 18.75 2.62
C ILE A 335 13.26 19.77 2.85
N ARG A 336 13.43 20.74 1.93
CA ARG A 336 14.45 21.80 2.07
C ARG A 336 14.25 22.62 3.34
N ARG A 337 13.01 23.02 3.60
CA ARG A 337 12.64 23.72 4.83
C ARG A 337 12.94 22.88 6.08
N MET A 338 12.69 21.57 6.05
CA MET A 338 13.03 20.68 7.18
C MET A 338 14.54 20.60 7.41
N LYS A 339 15.35 20.57 6.34
CA LYS A 339 16.82 20.62 6.43
C LYS A 339 17.31 21.94 7.02
N GLU A 340 16.73 23.07 6.60
CA GLU A 340 17.07 24.40 7.14
C GLU A 340 16.72 24.50 8.63
N ILE A 341 15.55 24.01 9.03
CA ILE A 341 15.15 23.92 10.44
C ILE A 341 16.14 23.07 11.23
N ALA A 342 16.49 21.88 10.73
CA ALA A 342 17.47 21.01 11.39
C ALA A 342 18.86 21.66 11.50
N GLN A 343 19.29 22.44 10.50
CA GLN A 343 20.54 23.20 10.56
C GLN A 343 20.53 24.30 11.64
N VAL A 344 19.38 24.94 11.84
CA VAL A 344 19.19 25.92 12.91
C VAL A 344 19.22 25.21 14.27
N GLU A 345 18.50 24.10 14.44
CA GLU A 345 18.53 23.29 15.67
C GLU A 345 19.94 22.78 16.01
N ALA A 346 20.72 22.37 15.02
CA ALA A 346 22.08 21.86 15.21
C ALA A 346 23.07 22.90 15.76
N ARG A 347 22.75 24.21 15.69
CA ARG A 347 23.53 25.29 16.31
C ARG A 347 23.31 25.38 17.82
N CYS A 348 22.35 24.64 18.35
CA CYS A 348 22.13 24.56 19.79
C CYS A 348 23.40 24.04 20.49
N VAL A 349 23.90 24.82 21.45
CA VAL A 349 25.10 24.46 22.23
C VAL A 349 24.85 23.22 23.09
N LYS A 350 23.58 22.90 23.39
CA LYS A 350 23.13 21.71 24.11
C LYS A 350 22.56 20.69 23.11
N LYS A 351 23.44 20.20 22.23
CA LYS A 351 23.14 19.43 21.00
C LYS A 351 22.22 18.23 21.20
N ASP A 352 22.25 17.58 22.36
CA ASP A 352 21.58 16.29 22.51
C ASP A 352 20.11 16.38 22.93
N ASP A 353 19.57 17.54 23.32
CA ASP A 353 18.27 17.51 24.01
C ASP A 353 17.50 18.82 24.15
N SER A 354 17.94 19.93 23.54
CA SER A 354 17.39 21.23 23.91
C SER A 354 16.60 21.93 22.82
N ALA A 355 17.12 22.08 21.59
CA ALA A 355 16.42 22.84 20.56
C ALA A 355 15.36 21.99 19.86
N TRP A 356 14.15 22.54 19.74
CA TRP A 356 13.05 21.88 19.05
C TRP A 356 12.17 22.89 18.32
N ALA A 357 11.95 22.67 17.03
CA ALA A 357 11.19 23.54 16.16
C ALA A 357 9.69 23.20 16.23
N TYR A 358 8.95 24.13 16.82
CA TYR A 358 7.50 24.11 16.91
C TYR A 358 6.86 24.83 15.71
N PRO A 359 6.06 24.16 14.86
CA PRO A 359 5.22 24.85 13.89
C PRO A 359 4.13 25.66 14.59
N LYS A 360 4.12 26.99 14.44
CA LYS A 360 2.87 27.77 14.56
C LYS A 360 2.36 28.17 13.17
N PRO A 361 1.04 28.38 13.01
CA PRO A 361 0.43 28.80 11.75
C PRO A 361 1.12 30.00 11.08
N ASP A 362 1.71 30.92 11.87
CA ASP A 362 2.28 32.18 11.37
C ASP A 362 3.80 32.32 11.55
N ALA A 363 4.44 31.51 12.41
CA ALA A 363 5.88 31.54 12.63
C ALA A 363 6.38 30.26 13.30
N ALA A 364 7.32 29.53 12.68
CA ALA A 364 8.00 28.44 13.36
C ALA A 364 8.81 29.01 14.56
N GLN A 365 8.80 28.33 15.71
CA GLN A 365 9.53 28.73 16.91
C GLN A 365 10.56 27.68 17.29
N VAL A 366 11.74 28.07 17.78
CA VAL A 366 12.67 27.13 18.43
C VAL A 366 12.48 27.22 19.95
N LEU A 367 12.23 26.09 20.58
CA LEU A 367 12.02 25.95 22.02
C LEU A 367 13.18 25.23 22.67
N CYS A 368 13.38 25.47 23.97
CA CYS A 368 14.30 24.73 24.83
C CYS A 368 13.53 23.69 25.65
N LEU A 369 13.66 22.40 25.33
CA LEU A 369 12.96 21.30 26.01
C LEU A 369 13.22 21.25 27.52
N LYS A 370 14.44 21.58 27.93
CA LYS A 370 14.90 21.55 29.33
C LYS A 370 14.89 22.92 30.01
N ASN A 371 14.38 23.95 29.33
CA ASN A 371 14.28 25.33 29.83
C ASN A 371 15.58 25.87 30.47
N HIS A 372 16.72 25.73 29.79
CA HIS A 372 18.01 26.24 30.25
C HIS A 372 18.05 27.78 30.22
N MET A 373 17.64 28.41 31.33
CA MET A 373 17.56 29.87 31.50
C MET A 373 18.93 30.56 31.43
N ASP A 374 20.00 29.82 31.73
CA ASP A 374 21.41 30.26 31.69
C ASP A 374 22.01 30.21 30.27
N CYS A 375 21.28 29.70 29.28
CA CYS A 375 21.75 29.58 27.91
C CYS A 375 21.89 30.95 27.22
N ARG A 376 23.02 31.19 26.53
CA ARG A 376 23.25 32.43 25.75
C ARG A 376 22.22 32.66 24.64
N LEU A 377 21.64 31.58 24.13
CA LEU A 377 20.60 31.58 23.10
C LEU A 377 19.19 31.62 23.70
N PHE A 378 19.05 31.76 25.01
CA PHE A 378 17.74 31.94 25.65
C PHE A 378 17.13 33.29 25.25
N HIS A 379 15.84 33.28 24.92
CA HIS A 379 15.08 34.48 24.63
C HIS A 379 14.19 34.81 25.85
N GLY A 380 14.46 35.95 26.50
CA GLY A 380 13.82 36.39 27.77
C GLY A 380 12.33 36.76 27.71
N GLY A 381 11.57 36.22 26.77
CA GLY A 381 10.13 36.42 26.66
C GLY A 381 9.35 35.38 27.47
N ARG A 382 8.02 35.55 27.58
CA ARG A 382 7.14 34.57 28.24
C ARG A 382 7.30 33.18 27.59
N PRO A 383 7.53 32.11 28.38
CA PRO A 383 7.66 30.74 27.86
C PRO A 383 6.39 30.32 27.14
N LEU A 384 6.51 29.31 26.27
CA LEU A 384 5.37 28.67 25.63
C LEU A 384 4.78 27.65 26.62
N THR A 385 3.52 27.79 26.96
CA THR A 385 2.79 26.84 27.80
C THR A 385 1.96 25.91 26.93
N ILE A 386 2.17 24.59 27.07
CA ILE A 386 1.37 23.55 26.43
C ILE A 386 0.40 22.99 27.46
N VAL A 387 -0.90 23.13 27.20
CA VAL A 387 -1.98 22.86 28.16
C VAL A 387 -2.57 21.46 28.00
N SER A 388 -2.64 20.92 26.77
CA SER A 388 -3.12 19.57 26.50
C SER A 388 -2.61 19.01 25.17
N GLY A 389 -2.44 17.67 25.12
CA GLY A 389 -2.01 16.93 23.93
C GLY A 389 -0.49 16.79 23.76
N ALA A 390 -0.04 15.69 23.14
CA ALA A 390 1.31 15.58 22.62
C ALA A 390 1.39 16.39 21.34
N VAL A 391 1.98 17.58 21.40
CA VAL A 391 2.10 18.44 20.22
C VAL A 391 3.28 17.95 19.39
N GLU A 392 3.00 17.45 18.17
CA GLU A 392 4.03 17.03 17.22
C GLU A 392 4.69 18.26 16.58
N GLY A 393 6.03 18.30 16.59
CA GLY A 393 6.82 19.33 15.94
C GLY A 393 7.25 18.90 14.55
N PHE A 394 8.08 19.73 13.91
CA PHE A 394 8.67 19.37 12.61
C PHE A 394 9.53 18.11 12.69
N VAL A 395 10.12 17.86 13.86
CA VAL A 395 10.78 16.60 14.19
C VAL A 395 9.85 15.84 15.13
N SER A 396 9.56 14.59 14.82
CA SER A 396 8.52 13.67 15.36
C SER A 396 8.55 13.40 16.88
N ARG A 397 9.23 14.24 17.67
CA ARG A 397 9.28 14.24 19.13
C ARG A 397 8.11 15.08 19.65
N GLY A 398 7.15 14.47 20.34
CA GLY A 398 6.02 15.18 20.94
C GLY A 398 6.43 15.98 22.18
N LEU A 399 5.81 17.15 22.40
CA LEU A 399 5.93 17.88 23.65
C LEU A 399 4.86 17.45 24.65
N ALA A 400 5.28 17.15 25.89
CA ALA A 400 4.35 16.96 27.00
C ALA A 400 3.75 18.31 27.45
N PRO A 401 2.59 18.30 28.13
CA PRO A 401 2.09 19.49 28.81
C PRO A 401 3.15 20.08 29.75
N GLY A 402 3.36 21.39 29.68
CA GLY A 402 4.44 22.07 30.42
C GLY A 402 4.85 23.43 29.85
N GLU A 403 5.86 24.04 30.46
CA GLU A 403 6.42 25.32 30.02
C GLU A 403 7.79 25.13 29.35
N TYR A 404 7.93 25.72 28.17
CA TYR A 404 9.13 25.63 27.35
C TYR A 404 9.70 27.02 27.07
N GLY A 405 10.99 27.19 27.38
CA GLY A 405 11.73 28.42 27.12
C GLY A 405 11.87 28.69 25.63
N LYS A 406 11.78 29.95 25.20
CA LYS A 406 11.99 30.34 23.80
C LYS A 406 13.48 30.49 23.51
N CYS A 407 13.88 30.14 22.29
CA CYS A 407 15.26 30.27 21.84
C CYS A 407 15.39 31.37 20.78
N LYS A 408 16.47 32.14 20.84
CA LYS A 408 16.83 33.16 19.84
C LYS A 408 17.08 32.58 18.45
N LEU A 409 17.43 31.30 18.36
CA LEU A 409 17.55 30.57 17.09
C LEU A 409 16.25 30.60 16.25
N ALA A 410 15.10 30.90 16.87
CA ALA A 410 13.85 31.12 16.16
C ALA A 410 13.93 32.24 15.11
N GLU A 411 14.76 33.26 15.33
CA GLU A 411 14.95 34.40 14.41
C GLU A 411 15.67 33.99 13.11
N GLU A 412 16.35 32.85 13.11
CA GLU A 412 17.12 32.31 11.99
C GLU A 412 16.33 31.29 11.17
N LEU A 413 15.08 30.99 11.56
CA LEU A 413 14.23 30.05 10.85
C LEU A 413 13.75 30.64 9.51
N PRO A 414 13.64 29.81 8.46
CA PRO A 414 13.09 30.25 7.19
C PRO A 414 11.62 30.69 7.33
N PRO A 415 11.18 31.71 6.56
CA PRO A 415 9.78 32.16 6.56
C PRO A 415 8.83 31.04 6.09
N ILE A 416 7.55 31.15 6.47
CA ILE A 416 6.54 30.10 6.21
C ILE A 416 6.09 30.06 4.76
#